data_AF-A0A371JL47-F1
#
_entry.id   AF-A0A371JL47-F1
#
_cell.length_a   1.000
_cell.length_b   1.000
_cell.length_c   1.000
_cell.angle_alpha   90.00
_cell.angle_beta   90.00
_cell.angle_gamma   90.00
#
_symmetry.space_group_name_H-M   'P 1'
#
loop_
_entity.id
_entity.type
_entity.pdbx_description
1 polymer ?
#
loop_
_entity_poly.entity_id
_entity_poly.type
_entity_poly.pdbx_seq_one_letter_code
_entity_poly.pdbx_strand_id
1 'polypeptide(L)'
;MAGVISPNIGSSIFNTDDQQVYMYTTSGWVASTDDQTSSEVNTDTPVDVDGDSTTEATVEDVIQDIAPITSIAARVFYPPSIAIDASSNGTGLTVNLYSQYIAQFGTPSVASSGAPAALPTYGATDLYYYVTYADPTVFDNLSIDANGLMTYDIIGQPADYNSLINVVFVVK
;
A
#
# COMPACT_ATOMS: atom_id res chain seq x y z
N MET A 1 47.20 22.06 -8.07
CA MET A 1 47.65 21.13 -9.14
C MET A 1 48.89 21.64 -9.90
N ALA A 2 50.02 21.84 -9.22
CA ALA A 2 51.30 22.18 -9.86
C ALA A 2 52.14 20.90 -9.93
N GLY A 3 52.44 20.40 -11.14
CA GLY A 3 53.30 19.21 -11.28
C GLY A 3 53.15 18.40 -12.57
N VAL A 4 52.05 18.55 -13.31
CA VAL A 4 51.86 17.85 -14.59
C VAL A 4 52.15 18.79 -15.76
N ILE A 5 53.20 18.50 -16.51
CA ILE A 5 53.60 19.25 -17.71
C ILE A 5 53.13 18.44 -18.92
N SER A 6 52.33 19.07 -19.79
CA SER A 6 51.80 18.47 -21.03
C SER A 6 50.99 17.17 -20.84
N PRO A 7 49.90 17.18 -20.03
CA PRO A 7 49.02 16.03 -19.95
C PRO A 7 48.36 15.71 -21.30
N ASN A 8 48.21 14.42 -21.59
CA ASN A 8 47.37 13.96 -22.71
C ASN A 8 45.90 13.94 -22.27
N ILE A 9 44.98 14.09 -23.22
CA ILE A 9 43.54 13.87 -22.95
C ILE A 9 43.35 12.46 -22.37
N GLY A 10 42.61 12.36 -21.26
CA GLY A 10 42.41 11.14 -20.49
C GLY A 10 43.43 10.90 -19.36
N SER A 11 44.42 11.79 -19.16
CA SER A 11 45.31 11.71 -17.98
C SER A 11 44.50 11.95 -16.70
N SER A 12 44.72 11.14 -15.65
CA SER A 12 44.08 11.32 -14.35
C SER A 12 45.09 11.69 -13.27
N ILE A 13 44.69 12.54 -12.33
CA ILE A 13 45.46 12.84 -11.12
C ILE A 13 44.56 12.93 -9.89
N PHE A 14 45.13 12.65 -8.73
CA PHE A 14 44.50 12.93 -7.45
C PHE A 14 45.06 14.24 -6.89
N ASN A 15 44.19 15.21 -6.61
CA ASN A 15 44.54 16.47 -5.98
C ASN A 15 44.43 16.31 -4.45
N THR A 16 45.54 16.54 -3.75
CA THR A 16 45.59 16.37 -2.29
C THR A 16 44.98 17.53 -1.52
N ASP A 17 44.81 18.68 -2.16
CA ASP A 17 44.30 19.89 -1.51
C ASP A 17 42.78 19.79 -1.25
N ASP A 18 42.03 19.16 -2.16
CA ASP A 18 40.58 18.97 -2.10
C ASP A 18 40.16 17.48 -2.04
N GLN A 19 41.14 16.56 -2.10
CA GLN A 19 40.92 15.12 -2.10
C GLN A 19 40.08 14.61 -3.28
N GLN A 20 40.15 15.27 -4.43
CA GLN A 20 39.41 14.86 -5.63
C GLN A 20 40.29 14.27 -6.72
N VAL A 21 39.72 13.36 -7.52
CA VAL A 21 40.32 12.91 -8.78
C VAL A 21 39.95 13.90 -9.87
N TYR A 22 40.89 14.26 -10.73
CA TYR A 22 40.68 15.07 -11.91
C TYR A 22 41.08 14.32 -13.17
N MET A 23 40.35 14.55 -14.25
CA MET A 23 40.65 14.04 -15.59
C MET A 23 40.98 15.20 -16.54
N TYR A 24 42.04 15.06 -17.33
CA TYR A 24 42.42 16.05 -18.33
C TYR A 24 41.59 15.86 -19.60
N THR A 25 40.80 16.86 -19.95
CA THR A 25 39.92 16.91 -21.13
C THR A 25 40.42 17.96 -22.13
N THR A 26 39.72 18.13 -23.25
CA THR A 26 39.96 19.25 -24.19
C THR A 26 39.82 20.63 -23.55
N SER A 27 39.10 20.72 -22.43
CA SER A 27 38.83 21.96 -21.69
C SER A 27 39.74 22.14 -20.47
N GLY A 28 40.72 21.25 -20.28
CA GLY A 28 41.61 21.23 -19.12
C GLY A 28 41.21 20.18 -18.08
N TRP A 29 41.69 20.35 -16.84
CA TRP A 29 41.37 19.45 -15.74
C TRP A 29 39.94 19.64 -15.25
N VAL A 30 39.16 18.57 -15.26
CA VAL A 30 37.78 18.53 -14.75
C VAL A 30 37.74 17.56 -13.57
N ALA A 31 37.10 17.95 -12.47
CA ALA A 31 36.91 17.06 -11.33
C ALA A 31 36.03 15.87 -11.73
N SER A 32 36.42 14.67 -11.33
CA SER A 32 35.58 13.48 -11.42
C SER A 32 34.49 13.62 -10.36
N THR A 33 33.31 14.05 -10.77
CA THR A 33 32.11 14.03 -9.94
C THR A 33 31.52 12.64 -10.06
N ASP A 34 31.92 11.74 -9.20
CA ASP A 34 31.16 10.51 -8.97
C ASP A 34 30.03 10.85 -7.98
N ASP A 35 29.06 11.66 -8.42
CA ASP A 35 27.81 11.85 -7.71
C ASP A 35 26.87 10.74 -8.15
N GLN A 36 26.88 9.60 -7.45
CA GLN A 36 25.99 8.48 -7.74
C GLN A 36 24.51 8.89 -7.59
N THR A 37 23.96 9.65 -8.54
CA THR A 37 22.57 10.07 -8.56
C THR A 37 21.71 8.89 -8.97
N SER A 38 20.49 8.81 -8.43
CA SER A 38 19.55 7.72 -8.72
C SER A 38 19.26 7.55 -10.21
N SER A 39 19.31 8.63 -10.99
CA SER A 39 19.14 8.62 -12.45
C SER A 39 20.33 8.05 -13.23
N GLU A 40 21.50 7.90 -12.60
CA GLU A 40 22.72 7.41 -13.24
C GLU A 40 23.09 5.99 -12.79
N VAL A 41 22.42 5.48 -11.76
CA VAL A 41 22.59 4.12 -11.25
C VAL A 41 21.57 3.21 -11.94
N ASN A 42 22.05 2.37 -12.85
CA ASN A 42 21.23 1.38 -13.53
C ASN A 42 20.78 0.26 -12.57
N THR A 43 19.61 -0.31 -12.84
CA THR A 43 19.19 -1.58 -12.25
C THR A 43 19.88 -2.73 -12.98
N ASP A 44 20.41 -3.71 -12.24
CA ASP A 44 21.13 -4.86 -12.82
C ASP A 44 20.19 -5.77 -13.63
N THR A 45 18.94 -5.90 -13.16
CA THR A 45 17.86 -6.61 -13.85
C THR A 45 16.62 -5.72 -13.83
N PRO A 46 16.35 -4.96 -14.91
CA PRO A 46 15.12 -4.19 -15.03
C PRO A 46 13.91 -5.09 -14.76
N VAL A 47 13.08 -4.66 -13.83
CA VAL A 47 11.82 -5.29 -13.44
C VAL A 47 10.73 -4.26 -13.66
N ASP A 48 9.50 -4.71 -13.87
CA ASP A 48 8.29 -3.89 -13.86
C ASP A 48 7.77 -3.89 -12.42
N VAL A 49 7.99 -2.80 -11.67
CA VAL A 49 7.64 -2.70 -10.23
C VAL A 49 6.20 -2.31 -9.97
N ASP A 50 5.51 -1.67 -10.92
CA ASP A 50 4.16 -1.12 -10.74
C ASP A 50 3.09 -1.81 -11.61
N GLY A 51 3.50 -2.68 -12.53
CA GLY A 51 2.65 -3.48 -13.40
C GLY A 51 2.16 -2.77 -14.65
N ASP A 52 2.78 -1.65 -15.06
CA ASP A 52 2.35 -0.87 -16.22
C ASP A 52 2.84 -1.42 -17.58
N SER A 53 3.57 -2.55 -17.55
CA SER A 53 4.19 -3.21 -18.71
C SER A 53 5.40 -2.47 -19.30
N THR A 54 5.95 -1.49 -18.58
CA THR A 54 7.29 -0.94 -18.78
C THR A 54 8.22 -1.46 -17.68
N THR A 55 9.53 -1.41 -17.91
CA THR A 55 10.51 -1.91 -16.94
C THR A 55 11.48 -0.80 -16.57
N GLU A 56 11.79 -0.68 -15.30
CA GLU A 56 12.56 0.43 -14.77
C GLU A 56 14.06 0.18 -14.91
N ALA A 57 14.72 1.04 -15.69
CA ALA A 57 16.13 0.87 -16.06
C ALA A 57 17.09 1.49 -15.04
N THR A 58 16.63 2.45 -14.23
CA THR A 58 17.43 3.16 -13.22
C THR A 58 16.81 3.08 -11.84
N VAL A 59 17.60 3.38 -10.81
CA VAL A 59 17.11 3.47 -9.42
C VAL A 59 16.06 4.58 -9.29
N GLU A 60 16.19 5.67 -10.04
CA GLU A 60 15.20 6.74 -10.06
C GLU A 60 13.85 6.25 -10.59
N ASP A 61 13.84 5.55 -11.73
CA ASP A 61 12.62 4.99 -12.32
C ASP A 61 11.91 4.07 -11.30
N VAL A 62 12.65 3.15 -10.68
CA VAL A 62 12.14 2.26 -9.63
C VAL A 62 11.52 3.05 -8.46
N ILE A 63 12.17 4.11 -8.00
CA ILE A 63 11.67 4.91 -6.87
C ILE A 63 10.41 5.68 -7.28
N GLN A 64 10.39 6.27 -8.48
CA GLN A 64 9.26 7.05 -8.95
C GLN A 64 8.04 6.21 -9.27
N ASP A 65 8.21 4.93 -9.62
CA ASP A 65 7.09 4.03 -9.94
C ASP A 65 6.61 3.25 -8.70
N ILE A 66 7.49 2.99 -7.72
CA ILE A 66 7.08 2.47 -6.40
C ILE A 66 6.45 3.55 -5.51
N ALA A 67 6.91 4.80 -5.58
CA ALA A 67 6.44 5.88 -4.70
C ALA A 67 4.93 6.19 -4.82
N PRO A 68 4.31 6.11 -6.00
CA PRO A 68 2.87 6.26 -6.16
C PRO A 68 2.17 4.91 -6.17
N ILE A 69 2.15 4.20 -5.04
CA ILE A 69 0.96 3.39 -4.70
C ILE A 69 -0.18 4.35 -4.30
N THR A 70 -0.47 5.35 -5.13
CA THR A 70 -1.60 6.29 -5.00
C THR A 70 -2.86 5.72 -5.67
N SER A 71 -2.91 4.40 -5.88
CA SER A 71 -4.11 3.74 -6.38
C SER A 71 -5.22 3.82 -5.33
N ILE A 72 -6.08 4.82 -5.49
CA ILE A 72 -7.32 5.01 -4.72
C ILE A 72 -8.22 3.77 -4.86
N ALA A 73 -8.14 3.06 -6.00
CA ALA A 73 -8.91 1.86 -6.29
C ALA A 73 -8.36 0.60 -5.60
N ALA A 74 -7.05 0.49 -5.37
CA ALA A 74 -6.44 -0.71 -4.76
C ALA A 74 -6.61 -0.76 -3.23
N ARG A 75 -7.14 0.28 -2.61
CA ARG A 75 -7.29 0.36 -1.15
C ARG A 75 -8.69 0.03 -0.65
N VAL A 76 -9.69 -0.10 -1.52
CA VAL A 76 -11.07 -0.36 -1.12
C VAL A 76 -11.44 -1.79 -1.47
N PHE A 77 -12.00 -2.53 -0.52
CA PHE A 77 -12.59 -3.84 -0.80
C PHE A 77 -13.96 -3.98 -0.12
N TYR A 78 -14.79 -4.81 -0.74
CA TYR A 78 -16.15 -5.11 -0.30
C TYR A 78 -16.16 -6.48 0.38
N PRO A 79 -16.08 -6.55 1.72
CA PRO A 79 -16.37 -7.80 2.40
C PRO A 79 -17.84 -8.21 2.15
N PRO A 80 -18.16 -9.52 2.20
CA PRO A 80 -19.54 -9.97 2.15
C PRO A 80 -20.42 -9.27 3.19
N SER A 81 -21.69 -9.04 2.84
CA SER A 81 -22.67 -8.46 3.76
C SER A 81 -22.74 -9.26 5.06
N ILE A 82 -22.92 -8.55 6.17
CA ILE A 82 -22.94 -9.16 7.50
C ILE A 82 -24.40 -9.34 7.92
N ALA A 83 -24.74 -10.58 8.29
CA ALA A 83 -26.04 -10.89 8.88
C ALA A 83 -26.06 -10.52 10.35
N ILE A 84 -27.12 -9.82 10.76
CA ILE A 84 -27.38 -9.43 12.13
C ILE A 84 -28.70 -10.07 12.57
N ASP A 85 -28.71 -10.65 13.76
CA ASP A 85 -29.95 -11.15 14.36
C ASP A 85 -30.77 -9.97 14.88
N ALA A 86 -31.85 -9.66 14.17
CA ALA A 86 -32.79 -8.61 14.53
C ALA A 86 -34.14 -9.14 15.06
N SER A 87 -34.15 -10.37 15.57
CA SER A 87 -35.37 -11.02 16.08
C SER A 87 -35.99 -10.33 17.30
N SER A 88 -35.22 -9.52 18.03
CA SER A 88 -35.69 -8.74 19.17
C SER A 88 -35.08 -7.35 19.17
N ASN A 89 -35.86 -6.35 19.56
CA ASN A 89 -35.32 -5.01 19.83
C ASN A 89 -34.28 -5.07 20.96
N GLY A 90 -33.27 -4.21 20.85
CA GLY A 90 -32.20 -4.11 21.83
C GLY A 90 -31.36 -2.87 21.58
N THR A 91 -30.66 -2.41 22.62
CA THR A 91 -29.80 -1.22 22.53
C THR A 91 -28.37 -1.54 22.94
N GLY A 92 -27.41 -0.82 22.38
CA GLY A 92 -25.98 -0.99 22.65
C GLY A 92 -25.45 -2.37 22.25
N LEU A 93 -26.08 -3.00 21.26
CA LEU A 93 -25.64 -4.28 20.73
C LEU A 93 -24.36 -4.07 19.94
N THR A 94 -23.53 -5.11 19.89
CA THR A 94 -22.22 -5.00 19.23
C THR A 94 -21.98 -6.13 18.26
N VAL A 95 -21.25 -5.82 17.19
CA VAL A 95 -20.71 -6.80 16.26
C VAL A 95 -19.30 -6.35 15.87
N ASN A 96 -18.35 -7.28 15.91
CA ASN A 96 -16.98 -6.99 15.55
C ASN A 96 -16.76 -7.27 14.05
N LEU A 97 -16.75 -6.22 13.24
CA LEU A 97 -16.60 -6.28 11.78
C LEU A 97 -15.25 -6.87 11.38
N TYR A 98 -14.19 -6.55 12.12
CA TYR A 98 -12.85 -7.10 11.88
C TYR A 98 -12.81 -8.62 12.09
N SER A 99 -13.47 -9.12 13.13
CA SER A 99 -13.56 -10.55 13.42
C SER A 99 -14.34 -11.28 12.32
N GLN A 100 -15.43 -10.69 11.82
CA GLN A 100 -16.18 -11.22 10.67
C GLN A 100 -15.29 -11.32 9.42
N TYR A 101 -14.46 -10.32 9.18
CA TYR A 101 -13.49 -10.31 8.09
C TYR A 101 -12.44 -11.41 8.22
N ILE A 102 -11.79 -11.54 9.38
CA ILE A 102 -10.77 -12.58 9.59
C ILE A 102 -11.37 -13.99 9.48
N ALA A 103 -12.60 -14.21 9.97
CA ALA A 103 -13.26 -15.50 9.85
C ALA A 103 -13.48 -15.92 8.38
N GLN A 104 -13.67 -14.96 7.48
CA GLN A 104 -13.91 -15.24 6.06
C GLN A 104 -12.61 -15.30 5.24
N PHE A 105 -11.67 -14.39 5.49
CA PHE A 105 -10.45 -14.23 4.69
C PHE A 105 -9.27 -15.04 5.24
N GLY A 106 -9.16 -15.15 6.56
CA GLY A 106 -8.08 -15.87 7.22
C GLY A 106 -8.26 -17.39 7.19
N THR A 107 -9.51 -17.86 7.07
CA THR A 107 -9.85 -19.29 7.03
C THR A 107 -10.90 -19.60 5.95
N PRO A 108 -10.61 -19.37 4.66
CA PRO A 108 -11.53 -19.71 3.59
C PRO A 108 -11.80 -21.22 3.59
N SER A 109 -13.07 -21.60 3.44
CA SER A 109 -13.49 -23.01 3.53
C SER A 109 -13.04 -23.86 2.34
N VAL A 110 -12.85 -23.24 1.18
CA VAL A 110 -12.42 -23.88 -0.06
C VAL A 110 -11.52 -22.92 -0.82
N ALA A 111 -10.43 -23.44 -1.39
CA ALA A 111 -9.55 -22.72 -2.28
C ALA A 111 -9.28 -23.56 -3.55
N SER A 112 -8.95 -22.90 -4.65
CA SER A 112 -8.53 -23.60 -5.88
C SER A 112 -7.18 -24.31 -5.69
N SER A 113 -6.90 -25.30 -6.53
CA SER A 113 -5.62 -26.01 -6.49
C SER A 113 -4.46 -25.05 -6.70
N GLY A 114 -3.50 -25.03 -5.77
CA GLY A 114 -2.32 -24.16 -5.81
C GLY A 114 -2.52 -22.78 -5.18
N ALA A 115 -3.73 -22.43 -4.73
CA ALA A 115 -3.96 -21.20 -3.99
C ALA A 115 -3.43 -21.31 -2.55
N PRO A 116 -3.00 -20.20 -1.93
CA PRO A 116 -2.69 -20.15 -0.50
C PRO A 116 -3.89 -20.56 0.36
N ALA A 117 -3.61 -21.13 1.54
CA ALA A 117 -4.65 -21.56 2.48
C ALA A 117 -5.42 -20.40 3.13
N ALA A 118 -4.88 -19.18 3.08
CA ALA A 118 -5.49 -17.96 3.58
C ALA A 118 -5.29 -16.82 2.57
N LEU A 119 -6.28 -15.94 2.46
CA LEU A 119 -6.12 -14.69 1.74
C LEU A 119 -5.24 -13.75 2.56
N PRO A 120 -4.45 -12.85 1.94
CA PRO A 120 -3.76 -11.79 2.68
C PRO A 120 -4.75 -10.97 3.50
N THR A 121 -4.40 -10.70 4.76
CA THR A 121 -5.23 -9.91 5.66
C THR A 121 -4.50 -8.71 6.26
N TYR A 122 -5.26 -7.66 6.56
CA TYR A 122 -4.79 -6.47 7.28
C TYR A 122 -5.03 -6.59 8.78
N GLY A 123 -4.29 -5.84 9.60
CA GLY A 123 -4.59 -5.69 11.02
C GLY A 123 -5.82 -4.80 11.23
N ALA A 124 -6.47 -4.93 12.40
CA ALA A 124 -7.69 -4.19 12.70
C ALA A 124 -7.52 -2.67 12.56
N THR A 125 -6.35 -2.16 12.97
CA THR A 125 -6.03 -0.72 12.94
C THR A 125 -5.51 -0.25 11.60
N ASP A 126 -5.27 -1.14 10.63
CA ASP A 126 -4.82 -0.82 9.28
C ASP A 126 -6.00 -0.52 8.34
N LEU A 127 -7.23 -0.58 8.86
CA LEU A 127 -8.47 -0.43 8.10
C LEU A 127 -9.31 0.73 8.63
N TYR A 128 -9.99 1.41 7.70
CA TYR A 128 -11.20 2.18 7.96
C TYR A 128 -12.42 1.31 7.66
N TYR A 129 -13.43 1.39 8.51
CA TYR A 129 -14.66 0.60 8.42
C TYR A 129 -15.83 1.52 8.09
N TYR A 130 -16.62 1.16 7.08
CA TYR A 130 -17.81 1.90 6.69
C TYR A 130 -19.00 0.95 6.60
N VAL A 131 -20.15 1.39 7.10
CA VAL A 131 -21.45 0.81 6.75
C VAL A 131 -22.02 1.65 5.62
N THR A 132 -22.14 1.06 4.44
CA THR A 132 -22.70 1.73 3.27
C THR A 132 -24.21 1.60 3.19
N TYR A 133 -24.79 0.61 3.88
CA TYR A 133 -26.24 0.46 4.00
C TYR A 133 -26.63 -0.35 5.24
N ALA A 134 -27.61 0.16 5.97
CA ALA A 134 -28.39 -0.55 6.99
C ALA A 134 -29.83 -0.04 6.89
N ASP A 135 -30.83 -0.91 7.06
CA ASP A 135 -32.24 -0.51 7.00
C ASP A 135 -32.59 0.39 8.20
N PRO A 136 -32.98 1.67 7.97
CA PRO A 136 -33.27 2.62 9.04
C PRO A 136 -34.56 2.32 9.80
N THR A 137 -35.38 1.36 9.35
CA THR A 137 -36.55 0.88 10.08
C THR A 137 -36.20 -0.23 11.08
N VAL A 138 -35.02 -0.85 10.91
CA VAL A 138 -34.52 -1.94 11.75
C VAL A 138 -33.42 -1.44 12.67
N PHE A 139 -32.52 -0.59 12.18
CA PHE A 139 -31.32 -0.18 12.88
C PHE A 139 -31.29 1.32 13.21
N ASP A 140 -30.72 1.65 14.38
CA ASP A 140 -30.43 3.02 14.80
C ASP A 140 -29.10 3.09 15.57
N ASN A 141 -28.60 4.31 15.82
CA ASN A 141 -27.45 4.59 16.68
C ASN A 141 -26.16 3.84 16.27
N LEU A 142 -25.93 3.66 14.96
CA LEU A 142 -24.74 2.99 14.46
C LEU A 142 -23.48 3.82 14.72
N SER A 143 -22.47 3.20 15.31
CA SER A 143 -21.12 3.75 15.46
C SER A 143 -20.08 2.65 15.32
N ILE A 144 -18.88 2.98 14.84
CA ILE A 144 -17.79 2.01 14.67
C ILE A 144 -16.52 2.60 15.27
N ASP A 145 -15.80 1.81 16.06
CA ASP A 145 -14.51 2.20 16.62
C ASP A 145 -13.33 1.86 15.69
N ALA A 146 -12.11 2.25 16.09
CA ALA A 146 -10.90 2.01 15.32
C ALA A 146 -10.48 0.54 15.21
N ASN A 147 -11.07 -0.36 16.02
CA ASN A 147 -10.82 -1.80 15.99
C ASN A 147 -11.88 -2.55 15.15
N GLY A 148 -12.81 -1.82 14.53
CA GLY A 148 -13.92 -2.41 13.78
C GLY A 148 -15.05 -2.95 14.67
N LEU A 149 -15.11 -2.58 15.94
CA LEU A 149 -16.26 -2.89 16.79
C LEU A 149 -17.38 -1.90 16.46
N MET A 150 -18.44 -2.41 15.85
CA MET A 150 -19.65 -1.65 15.56
C MET A 150 -20.63 -1.79 16.73
N THR A 151 -21.16 -0.67 17.21
CA THR A 151 -22.30 -0.60 18.13
C THR A 151 -23.54 -0.17 17.36
N TYR A 152 -24.70 -0.76 17.67
CA TYR A 152 -25.97 -0.47 17.03
C TYR A 152 -27.15 -0.78 17.96
N ASP A 153 -28.31 -0.22 17.63
CA ASP A 153 -29.60 -0.53 18.24
C ASP A 153 -30.50 -1.24 17.22
N ILE A 154 -31.35 -2.15 17.68
CA ILE A 154 -32.44 -2.74 16.89
C ILE A 154 -33.75 -2.09 17.36
N ILE A 155 -34.37 -1.33 16.47
CA ILE A 155 -35.58 -0.54 16.74
C ILE A 155 -36.85 -1.17 16.14
N GLY A 156 -36.69 -2.14 15.25
CA GLY A 156 -37.79 -2.88 14.65
C GLY A 156 -37.34 -4.20 14.04
N GLN A 157 -38.28 -5.13 13.85
CA GLN A 157 -38.00 -6.38 13.15
C GLN A 157 -38.00 -6.13 11.63
N PRO A 158 -37.07 -6.75 10.88
CA PRO A 158 -37.10 -6.72 9.43
C PRO A 158 -38.38 -7.38 8.88
N ALA A 159 -38.83 -6.94 7.70
CA ALA A 159 -39.98 -7.54 7.03
C ALA A 159 -39.69 -8.98 6.56
N ASP A 160 -38.42 -9.26 6.26
CA ASP A 160 -37.91 -10.59 5.88
C ASP A 160 -37.04 -11.17 7.00
N TYR A 161 -36.81 -12.49 7.00
CA TYR A 161 -36.06 -13.19 8.05
C TYR A 161 -34.58 -12.78 8.24
N ASN A 162 -34.04 -11.93 7.37
CA ASN A 162 -32.62 -11.55 7.39
C ASN A 162 -32.46 -10.02 7.50
N SER A 163 -31.78 -9.56 8.55
CA SER A 163 -31.23 -8.21 8.56
C SER A 163 -29.78 -8.25 8.10
N LEU A 164 -29.53 -7.64 6.94
CA LEU A 164 -28.20 -7.52 6.35
C LEU A 164 -27.72 -6.08 6.44
N ILE A 165 -26.43 -5.90 6.73
CA ILE A 165 -25.73 -4.64 6.55
C ILE A 165 -24.67 -4.78 5.45
N ASN A 166 -24.54 -3.74 4.63
CA ASN A 166 -23.46 -3.65 3.65
C ASN A 166 -22.32 -2.84 4.25
N VAL A 167 -21.13 -3.38 4.13
CA VAL A 167 -19.92 -2.81 4.69
C VAL A 167 -18.84 -2.68 3.63
N VAL A 168 -18.01 -1.65 3.77
CA VAL A 168 -16.85 -1.37 2.89
C VAL A 168 -15.65 -1.07 3.75
N PHE A 169 -14.54 -1.74 3.46
CA PHE A 169 -13.29 -1.55 4.19
C PHE A 169 -12.28 -0.84 3.29
N VAL A 170 -11.55 0.10 3.88
CA VAL A 170 -10.51 0.86 3.20
C VAL A 170 -9.20 0.68 3.93
N VAL A 171 -8.18 0.16 3.26
CA VAL A 171 -6.81 0.05 3.76
C VAL A 171 -6.27 1.45 4.00
N LYS A 172 -5.60 1.70 5.13
CA LYS A 172 -5.04 3.01 5.50
C LYS A 172 -3.82 3.41 4.68
#